data_AF-A0A518IGH8-F1
#
_entry.id   AF-A0A518IGH8-F1
#
_cell.length_a   1.000
_cell.length_b   1.000
_cell.length_c   1.000
_cell.angle_alpha   90.00
_cell.angle_beta   90.00
_cell.angle_gamma   90.00
#
_symmetry.space_group_name_H-M   'P 1'
#
loop_
_entity.id
_entity.type
_entity.pdbx_description
1 polymer ?
#
loop_
_entity_poly.entity_id
_entity_poly.type
_entity_poly.pdbx_seq_one_letter_code
_entity_poly.pdbx_strand_id
1 'polypeptide(L)'
;MKKAIWVPYGGVWGYVPFCNGTINWVLDNAEIEKLKILAKVIVDARFLITFLAKSKDTLICLGISEKDIELQISKAQDLEEFAMAYGRAILEYIPQGYSNPGTVRTFDFAEYEGRKPWIKKLLQVGLEGFVIGLDVGLAEGVNMMPFGLRTAMKARRLNTPLGAFHKAADVIRKFAGKYGDDIFCQGGRAKGRLSDFDFAVRVSPKEFEEIVRKRFGNPNPGSAKFKTMQMALKRGRIHAGEAGFKSLKKELVKILGDYVDPKILKKVDISIVRRGGLFDRGPRVPILP
;
A
#
# COMPACT_ATOMS: atom_id res chain seq x y z
N MET A 1 7.63 5.05 33.83
CA MET A 1 7.88 6.46 33.45
C MET A 1 8.84 6.49 32.28
N LYS A 2 8.38 6.89 31.08
CA LYS A 2 9.21 7.02 29.87
C LYS A 2 9.74 8.46 29.78
N LYS A 3 11.04 8.65 29.52
CA LYS A 3 11.71 9.96 29.61
C LYS A 3 11.98 10.54 28.22
N ALA A 4 11.55 11.77 27.96
CA ALA A 4 12.04 12.54 26.83
C ALA A 4 13.25 13.36 27.28
N ILE A 5 14.24 13.58 26.42
CA ILE A 5 15.38 14.43 26.77
C ILE A 5 15.49 15.53 25.73
N TRP A 6 15.57 16.77 26.19
CA TRP A 6 15.88 17.87 25.29
C TRP A 6 17.40 18.04 25.24
N VAL A 7 17.98 17.90 24.05
CA VAL A 7 19.43 17.97 23.83
C VAL A 7 19.71 19.06 22.80
N PRO A 8 20.66 19.97 23.04
CA PRO A 8 21.00 21.03 22.10
C PRO A 8 21.48 20.49 20.75
N TYR A 9 21.32 21.33 19.71
CA TYR A 9 21.67 21.05 18.31
C TYR A 9 23.06 20.41 18.18
N GLY A 10 23.07 19.13 17.82
CA GLY A 10 24.30 18.34 17.70
C GLY A 10 24.09 17.13 16.81
N GLY A 11 24.09 17.38 15.49
CA GLY A 11 24.15 16.32 14.49
C GLY A 11 22.82 15.64 14.15
N VAL A 12 22.76 15.19 12.91
CA VAL A 12 21.60 14.68 12.17
C VAL A 12 20.94 13.49 12.90
N TRP A 13 19.60 13.48 12.96
CA TRP A 13 18.66 12.34 12.78
C TRP A 13 17.45 12.39 13.73
N GLY A 14 16.25 12.25 13.14
CA GLY A 14 14.98 12.09 13.84
C GLY A 14 13.97 13.22 13.61
N TYR A 15 13.67 13.57 12.36
CA TYR A 15 12.60 14.53 12.07
C TYR A 15 11.24 13.93 12.47
N VAL A 16 10.74 14.32 13.64
CA VAL A 16 9.36 14.07 14.06
C VAL A 16 8.56 15.28 13.55
N PRO A 17 7.60 15.10 12.62
CA PRO A 17 6.98 16.18 11.84
C PRO A 17 6.15 17.20 12.65
N PHE A 18 6.13 17.07 13.97
CA PHE A 18 5.40 17.93 14.88
C PHE A 18 6.28 19.04 15.49
N CYS A 19 7.62 18.96 15.41
CA CYS A 19 8.51 19.83 16.18
C CYS A 19 9.41 20.69 15.27
N ASN A 20 9.31 22.02 15.36
CA ASN A 20 10.30 22.95 14.80
C ASN A 20 11.52 23.04 15.76
N GLY A 21 12.33 21.99 15.78
CA GLY A 21 13.56 21.90 16.58
C GLY A 21 14.05 20.45 16.72
N THR A 22 15.35 20.24 16.92
CA THR A 22 15.93 18.90 17.16
C THR A 22 15.64 18.49 18.60
N ILE A 23 14.71 17.56 18.78
CA ILE A 23 14.42 16.93 20.07
C ILE A 23 15.04 15.53 20.05
N ASN A 24 15.99 15.27 20.94
CA ASN A 24 16.55 13.94 21.14
C ASN A 24 15.65 13.14 22.10
N TRP A 25 14.52 12.72 21.55
CA TRP A 25 13.64 11.76 22.19
C TRP A 25 14.40 10.47 22.52
N VAL A 26 14.58 10.15 23.81
CA VAL A 26 14.90 8.78 24.24
C VAL A 26 13.59 8.00 24.32
N LEU A 27 12.97 7.83 23.15
CA LEU A 27 11.80 6.99 22.98
C LEU A 27 12.27 5.57 22.69
N ASP A 28 11.55 4.59 23.23
CA ASP A 28 11.71 3.22 22.76
C ASP A 28 11.25 3.11 21.29
N ASN A 29 11.72 2.07 20.59
CA ASN A 29 11.37 1.85 19.18
C ASN A 29 9.86 1.75 18.95
N ALA A 30 9.07 1.34 19.95
CA ALA A 30 7.62 1.21 19.82
C ALA A 30 6.93 2.58 19.79
N GLU A 31 7.34 3.53 20.64
CA GLU A 31 6.81 4.90 20.62
C GLU A 31 7.22 5.67 19.35
N ILE A 32 8.46 5.48 18.88
CA ILE A 32 8.90 6.05 17.59
C ILE A 32 8.00 5.54 16.45
N GLU A 33 7.69 4.24 16.47
CA GLU A 33 6.84 3.64 15.45
C GLU A 33 5.39 4.14 15.56
N LYS A 34 4.84 4.32 16.77
CA LYS A 34 3.53 4.97 16.98
C LYS A 34 3.49 6.37 16.39
N LEU A 35 4.51 7.20 16.60
CA LEU A 35 4.56 8.57 16.06
C LEU A 35 4.63 8.59 14.53
N LYS A 36 5.37 7.66 13.92
CA LYS A 36 5.38 7.49 12.45
C LYS A 36 4.01 7.07 11.92
N ILE A 37 3.33 6.15 12.62
CA ILE A 37 1.97 5.73 12.28
C ILE A 37 1.03 6.94 12.33
N LEU A 38 1.05 7.73 13.40
CA LEU A 38 0.22 8.93 13.54
C LEU A 38 0.51 9.98 12.46
N ALA A 39 1.78 10.21 12.13
CA ALA A 39 2.14 11.11 11.03
C ALA A 39 1.55 10.62 9.69
N LYS A 40 1.62 9.31 9.42
CA LYS A 40 1.03 8.69 8.23
C LYS A 40 -0.51 8.81 8.23
N VAL A 41 -1.15 8.59 9.38
CA VAL A 41 -2.60 8.73 9.57
C VAL A 41 -3.08 10.12 9.13
N ILE A 42 -2.39 11.18 9.56
CA ILE A 42 -2.75 12.56 9.21
C ILE A 42 -2.69 12.78 7.70
N VAL A 43 -1.60 12.34 7.07
CA VAL A 43 -1.41 12.50 5.61
C VAL A 43 -2.49 11.76 4.82
N ASP A 44 -2.83 10.54 5.24
CA ASP A 44 -3.83 9.72 4.57
C ASP A 44 -5.26 10.26 4.78
N ALA A 45 -5.59 10.70 6.00
CA ALA A 45 -6.87 11.31 6.32
C ALA A 45 -7.11 12.59 5.50
N ARG A 46 -6.14 13.52 5.48
CA ARG A 46 -6.20 14.74 4.66
C ARG A 46 -6.42 14.46 3.19
N PHE A 47 -5.70 13.47 2.67
CA PHE A 47 -5.87 13.07 1.29
C PHE A 47 -7.30 12.57 1.04
N LEU A 48 -7.82 11.70 1.91
CA LEU A 48 -9.14 11.11 1.74
C LEU A 48 -10.22 12.19 1.77
N ILE A 49 -10.16 13.12 2.72
CA ILE A 49 -11.05 14.29 2.81
C ILE A 49 -11.01 15.09 1.51
N THR A 50 -9.80 15.47 1.07
CA THR A 50 -9.61 16.30 -0.14
C THR A 50 -10.10 15.59 -1.39
N PHE A 51 -9.81 14.29 -1.53
CA PHE A 51 -10.21 13.48 -2.67
C PHE A 51 -11.73 13.36 -2.76
N LEU A 52 -12.37 12.96 -1.66
CA LEU A 52 -13.82 12.78 -1.59
C LEU A 52 -14.55 14.10 -1.86
N ALA A 53 -14.08 15.21 -1.29
CA ALA A 53 -14.65 16.53 -1.53
C ALA A 53 -14.51 16.96 -3.00
N LYS A 54 -13.32 16.81 -3.60
CA LYS A 54 -13.08 17.23 -5.00
C LYS A 54 -13.70 16.32 -6.04
N SER A 55 -13.93 15.05 -5.69
CA SER A 55 -14.50 14.05 -6.61
C SER A 55 -15.98 13.78 -6.34
N LYS A 56 -16.63 14.57 -5.46
CA LYS A 56 -18.00 14.34 -5.00
C LYS A 56 -18.98 14.12 -6.16
N ASP A 57 -18.99 15.03 -7.14
CA ASP A 57 -19.91 14.94 -8.29
C ASP A 57 -19.63 13.68 -9.15
N THR A 58 -18.36 13.41 -9.44
CA THR A 58 -17.96 12.19 -10.17
C THR A 58 -18.37 10.93 -9.43
N LEU A 59 -18.22 10.90 -8.11
CA LEU A 59 -18.59 9.78 -7.26
C LEU A 59 -20.12 9.58 -7.23
N ILE A 60 -20.90 10.66 -7.18
CA ILE A 60 -22.36 10.61 -7.28
C ILE A 60 -22.80 10.06 -8.64
N CYS A 61 -22.19 10.53 -9.75
CA CYS A 61 -22.43 9.99 -11.09
C CYS A 61 -22.11 8.48 -11.20
N LEU A 62 -21.21 7.97 -10.35
CA LEU A 62 -20.86 6.55 -10.25
C LEU A 62 -21.76 5.75 -9.30
N GLY A 63 -22.88 6.33 -8.84
CA GLY A 63 -23.88 5.66 -8.02
C GLY A 63 -23.60 5.66 -6.52
N ILE A 64 -22.70 6.53 -6.05
CA ILE A 64 -22.37 6.66 -4.63
C ILE A 64 -23.30 7.68 -4.00
N SER A 65 -23.94 7.32 -2.88
CA SER A 65 -24.79 8.29 -2.20
C SER A 65 -23.94 9.42 -1.60
N GLU A 66 -24.45 10.64 -1.72
CA GLU A 66 -23.85 11.82 -1.10
C GLU A 66 -23.65 11.64 0.41
N LYS A 67 -24.64 11.03 1.08
CA LYS A 67 -24.59 10.70 2.50
C LYS A 67 -23.40 9.80 2.87
N ASP A 68 -23.08 8.81 2.03
CA ASP A 68 -21.94 7.92 2.28
C ASP A 68 -20.61 8.66 2.08
N ILE A 69 -20.52 9.54 1.08
CA ILE A 69 -19.32 10.37 0.85
C ILE A 69 -19.09 11.27 2.07
N GLU A 70 -20.13 11.93 2.56
CA GLU A 70 -20.07 12.82 3.73
C GLU A 70 -19.72 12.07 5.02
N LEU A 71 -20.28 10.88 5.22
CA LEU A 71 -19.93 10.03 6.35
C LEU A 71 -18.44 9.63 6.34
N GLN A 72 -17.88 9.33 5.18
CA GLN A 72 -16.46 8.99 5.05
C GLN A 72 -15.55 10.22 5.26
N ILE A 73 -15.96 11.39 4.79
CA ILE A 73 -15.27 12.66 5.06
C ILE A 73 -15.24 12.93 6.57
N SER A 74 -16.39 12.84 7.24
CA SER A 74 -16.48 13.06 8.69
C SER A 74 -15.58 12.10 9.48
N LYS A 75 -15.61 10.79 9.16
CA LYS A 75 -14.72 9.82 9.81
C LYS A 75 -13.24 10.12 9.60
N ALA A 76 -12.87 10.59 8.41
CA ALA A 76 -11.50 10.98 8.12
C ALA A 76 -11.09 12.25 8.86
N GLN A 77 -12.00 13.22 9.02
CA GLN A 77 -11.78 14.43 9.81
C GLN A 77 -11.57 14.10 11.29
N ASP A 78 -12.40 13.24 11.88
CA ASP A 78 -12.26 12.79 13.27
C ASP A 78 -10.88 12.15 13.51
N LEU A 79 -10.41 11.36 12.53
CA LEU A 79 -9.11 10.70 12.59
C LEU A 79 -7.93 11.67 12.46
N GLU A 80 -8.04 12.65 11.56
CA GLU A 80 -7.04 13.72 11.42
C GLU A 80 -6.97 14.55 12.71
N GLU A 81 -8.13 15.00 13.21
CA GLU A 81 -8.22 15.81 14.42
C GLU A 81 -7.62 15.08 15.60
N PHE A 82 -7.93 13.79 15.75
CA PHE A 82 -7.31 12.95 16.77
C PHE A 82 -5.79 12.94 16.68
N ALA A 83 -5.24 12.61 15.51
CA ALA A 83 -3.79 12.46 15.36
C ALA A 83 -3.06 13.80 15.55
N MET A 84 -3.69 14.90 15.13
CA MET A 84 -3.22 16.27 15.39
C MET A 84 -3.32 16.64 16.86
N ALA A 85 -4.39 16.29 17.57
CA ALA A 85 -4.55 16.56 19.00
C ALA A 85 -3.53 15.78 19.85
N TYR A 86 -3.24 14.53 19.47
CA TYR A 86 -2.20 13.72 20.09
C TYR A 86 -0.81 14.35 19.88
N GLY A 87 -0.50 14.76 18.64
CA GLY A 87 0.73 15.49 18.31
C GLY A 87 0.85 16.81 19.07
N ARG A 88 -0.25 17.59 19.17
CA ARG A 88 -0.29 18.84 19.93
C ARG A 88 -0.07 18.63 21.42
N ALA A 89 -0.64 17.59 22.02
CA ALA A 89 -0.42 17.34 23.44
C ALA A 89 1.03 16.98 23.76
N ILE A 90 1.72 16.30 22.84
CA ILE A 90 3.17 16.10 22.93
C ILE A 90 3.89 17.46 22.88
N LEU A 91 3.46 18.37 21.99
CA LEU A 91 4.01 19.72 21.87
C LEU A 91 3.70 20.65 23.05
N GLU A 92 2.52 20.57 23.64
CA GLU A 92 2.12 21.39 24.79
C GLU A 92 2.87 20.98 26.07
N TYR A 93 3.31 19.72 26.15
CA TYR A 93 4.24 19.27 27.19
C TYR A 93 5.70 19.72 26.94
N ILE A 94 6.01 20.24 25.75
CA ILE A 94 7.28 20.90 25.47
C ILE A 94 7.11 22.37 25.94
N PRO A 95 7.91 22.86 26.90
CA PRO A 95 7.77 24.23 27.37
C PRO A 95 7.86 25.21 26.19
N GLN A 96 6.87 26.09 26.05
CA GLN A 96 7.01 27.24 25.17
C GLN A 96 7.95 28.24 25.84
N GLY A 97 9.18 28.27 25.37
CA GLY A 97 10.24 29.15 25.86
C GLY A 97 11.58 28.50 25.60
N TYR A 98 12.57 29.31 25.21
CA TYR A 98 13.96 28.92 25.01
C TYR A 98 14.51 28.22 26.26
N SER A 99 14.31 26.90 26.38
CA SER A 99 14.74 26.12 27.53
C SER A 99 16.24 25.85 27.42
N ASN A 100 16.96 26.01 28.53
CA ASN A 100 18.40 25.83 28.60
C ASN A 100 18.85 24.45 28.07
N PRO A 101 19.95 24.40 27.28
CA PRO A 101 20.62 23.16 26.88
C PRO A 101 20.77 22.18 28.06
N GLY A 102 20.27 20.95 27.91
CA GLY A 102 20.41 19.90 28.94
C GLY A 102 19.20 19.68 29.87
N THR A 103 18.07 20.35 29.64
CA THR A 103 16.86 20.12 30.44
C THR A 103 16.21 18.77 30.10
N VAL A 104 16.19 17.82 31.05
CA VAL A 104 15.48 16.54 30.95
C VAL A 104 14.02 16.70 31.40
N ARG A 105 13.04 16.25 30.60
CA ARG A 105 11.61 16.27 30.96
C ARG A 105 10.93 14.93 30.65
N THR A 106 10.22 14.40 31.62
CA THR A 106 9.56 13.08 31.48
C THR A 106 8.12 13.29 30.99
N PHE A 107 7.74 12.63 29.89
CA PHE A 107 6.35 12.60 29.42
C PHE A 107 5.75 11.22 29.73
N ASP A 108 4.68 11.20 30.52
CA ASP A 108 3.98 9.95 30.82
C ASP A 108 2.85 9.70 29.82
N PHE A 109 3.16 8.90 28.80
CA PHE A 109 2.19 8.45 27.80
C PHE A 109 0.99 7.74 28.43
N ALA A 110 1.19 6.96 29.49
CA ALA A 110 0.11 6.21 30.12
C ALA A 110 -0.87 7.13 30.86
N GLU A 111 -0.35 8.21 31.47
CA GLU A 111 -1.19 9.24 32.09
C GLU A 111 -2.01 9.99 31.02
N TYR A 112 -1.39 10.40 29.92
CA TYR A 112 -2.08 11.11 28.85
C TYR A 112 -3.16 10.25 28.16
N GLU A 113 -2.81 9.01 27.80
CA GLU A 113 -3.75 8.03 27.24
C GLU A 113 -4.87 7.68 28.25
N GLY A 114 -4.58 7.68 29.55
CA GLY A 114 -5.53 7.45 30.63
C GLY A 114 -6.51 8.62 30.85
N ARG A 115 -6.07 9.87 30.67
CA ARG A 115 -6.90 11.09 30.78
C ARG A 115 -7.98 11.17 29.69
N LYS A 116 -7.80 10.46 28.58
CA LYS A 116 -8.78 10.37 27.50
C LYS A 116 -9.00 8.90 27.14
N PRO A 117 -9.87 8.16 27.85
CA PRO A 117 -10.08 6.71 27.66
C PRO A 117 -10.40 6.30 26.21
N TRP A 118 -11.02 7.19 25.43
CA TRP A 118 -11.28 6.98 24.01
C TRP A 118 -10.02 7.03 23.14
N ILE A 119 -8.98 7.78 23.53
CA ILE A 119 -7.65 7.81 22.88
C ILE A 119 -6.93 6.47 23.06
N LYS A 120 -6.96 5.91 24.27
CA LYS A 120 -6.43 4.57 24.53
C LYS A 120 -7.16 3.54 23.66
N LYS A 121 -8.49 3.62 23.58
CA LYS A 121 -9.30 2.76 22.70
C LYS A 121 -8.94 2.96 21.21
N LEU A 122 -8.70 4.18 20.75
CA LEU A 122 -8.36 4.48 19.36
C LEU A 122 -6.91 4.13 18.99
N LEU A 123 -5.97 4.19 19.94
CA LEU A 123 -4.60 3.69 19.78
C LEU A 123 -4.54 2.18 19.86
N GLN A 124 -5.38 1.55 20.69
CA GLN A 124 -5.47 0.09 20.79
C GLN A 124 -6.16 -0.48 19.53
N VAL A 125 -7.28 0.12 19.11
CA VAL A 125 -7.94 -0.14 17.82
C VAL A 125 -7.09 0.33 16.64
N GLY A 126 -6.21 1.31 16.82
CA GLY A 126 -5.30 1.83 15.80
C GLY A 126 -4.05 0.94 15.61
N LEU A 127 -3.42 0.49 16.69
CA LEU A 127 -2.24 -0.37 16.60
C LEU A 127 -2.62 -1.80 16.19
N GLU A 128 -3.72 -2.34 16.73
CA GLU A 128 -4.19 -3.69 16.42
C GLU A 128 -5.12 -3.72 15.19
N GLY A 129 -5.84 -2.62 14.91
CA GLY A 129 -6.83 -2.52 13.83
C GLY A 129 -6.55 -1.44 12.76
N PHE A 130 -5.43 -0.72 12.77
CA PHE A 130 -4.98 0.13 11.65
C PHE A 130 -3.76 -0.48 10.95
N VAL A 131 -2.86 -1.16 11.65
CA VAL A 131 -1.78 -1.94 10.99
C VAL A 131 -2.34 -3.21 10.33
N ILE A 132 -3.27 -3.88 11.00
CA ILE A 132 -4.03 -5.00 10.42
C ILE A 132 -5.26 -4.44 9.70
N GLY A 133 -5.96 -3.43 10.20
CA GLY A 133 -7.18 -2.95 9.56
C GLY A 133 -7.05 -1.82 8.52
N LEU A 134 -5.87 -1.28 8.18
CA LEU A 134 -5.65 -0.67 6.85
C LEU A 134 -5.27 -1.69 5.77
N ASP A 135 -5.00 -2.95 6.12
CA ASP A 135 -4.90 -4.03 5.13
C ASP A 135 -6.14 -4.95 5.17
N VAL A 136 -6.89 -4.99 6.28
CA VAL A 136 -8.08 -5.84 6.51
C VAL A 136 -9.39 -5.04 6.66
N GLY A 137 -9.41 -3.92 7.36
CA GLY A 137 -10.55 -2.99 7.44
C GLY A 137 -10.64 -2.07 6.22
N LEU A 138 -9.52 -1.83 5.53
CA LEU A 138 -9.52 -1.42 4.14
C LEU A 138 -9.87 -2.60 3.23
N ALA A 139 -9.73 -3.88 3.57
CA ALA A 139 -10.25 -4.96 2.71
C ALA A 139 -11.77 -5.16 2.86
N GLU A 140 -12.30 -5.08 4.08
CA GLU A 140 -13.74 -5.13 4.37
C GLU A 140 -14.43 -3.80 4.02
N GLY A 141 -13.80 -2.67 4.33
CA GLY A 141 -14.20 -1.34 3.88
C GLY A 141 -14.09 -1.19 2.36
N VAL A 142 -13.05 -1.72 1.69
CA VAL A 142 -12.99 -1.79 0.21
C VAL A 142 -14.08 -2.68 -0.34
N ASN A 143 -14.55 -3.71 0.36
CA ASN A 143 -15.71 -4.47 -0.09
C ASN A 143 -17.03 -3.69 0.03
N MET A 144 -17.15 -2.81 1.03
CA MET A 144 -18.29 -1.90 1.21
C MET A 144 -18.17 -0.59 0.43
N MET A 145 -16.98 -0.23 -0.05
CA MET A 145 -16.77 0.96 -0.86
C MET A 145 -17.33 0.75 -2.27
N PRO A 146 -17.91 1.80 -2.86
CA PRO A 146 -18.28 1.77 -4.25
C PRO A 146 -17.06 1.48 -5.13
N PHE A 147 -17.31 0.73 -6.20
CA PHE A 147 -16.28 0.17 -7.06
C PHE A 147 -15.20 1.16 -7.50
N GLY A 148 -15.60 2.38 -7.91
CA GLY A 148 -14.67 3.42 -8.38
C GLY A 148 -13.66 3.87 -7.32
N LEU A 149 -14.06 3.93 -6.04
CA LEU A 149 -13.18 4.37 -4.95
C LEU A 149 -12.10 3.33 -4.63
N ARG A 150 -12.47 2.03 -4.69
CA ARG A 150 -11.51 0.92 -4.53
C ARG A 150 -10.43 1.00 -5.60
N THR A 151 -10.83 1.29 -6.82
CA THR A 151 -9.95 1.33 -7.98
C THR A 151 -9.00 2.52 -7.93
N ALA A 152 -9.48 3.68 -7.48
CA ALA A 152 -8.66 4.87 -7.21
C ALA A 152 -7.55 4.62 -6.18
N MET A 153 -7.87 3.98 -5.04
CA MET A 153 -6.88 3.68 -4.00
C MET A 153 -5.80 2.70 -4.48
N LYS A 154 -6.19 1.69 -5.27
CA LYS A 154 -5.25 0.73 -5.86
C LYS A 154 -4.33 1.38 -6.87
N ALA A 155 -4.86 2.23 -7.76
CA ALA A 155 -4.05 3.01 -8.69
C ALA A 155 -3.00 3.86 -7.97
N ARG A 156 -3.40 4.55 -6.89
CA ARG A 156 -2.48 5.33 -6.04
C ARG A 156 -1.43 4.44 -5.37
N ARG A 157 -1.82 3.28 -4.81
CA ARG A 157 -0.87 2.33 -4.22
C ARG A 157 0.17 1.84 -5.23
N LEU A 158 -0.17 1.83 -6.52
CA LEU A 158 0.76 1.50 -7.59
C LEU A 158 1.45 2.74 -8.21
N ASN A 159 1.34 3.93 -7.59
CA ASN A 159 1.87 5.18 -8.12
C ASN A 159 1.50 5.39 -9.61
N THR A 160 0.24 5.11 -9.96
CA THR A 160 -0.27 5.18 -11.32
C THR A 160 -1.56 5.98 -11.34
N PRO A 161 -1.80 6.85 -12.34
CA PRO A 161 -3.09 7.51 -12.50
C PRO A 161 -4.22 6.51 -12.73
N LEU A 162 -5.40 6.84 -12.22
CA LEU A 162 -6.59 5.97 -12.29
C LEU A 162 -6.93 5.55 -13.73
N GLY A 163 -6.87 6.48 -14.69
CA GLY A 163 -7.16 6.17 -16.10
C GLY A 163 -6.17 5.18 -16.73
N ALA A 164 -4.88 5.27 -16.39
CA ALA A 164 -3.88 4.31 -16.87
C ALA A 164 -4.04 2.94 -16.19
N PHE A 165 -4.41 2.93 -14.91
CA PHE A 165 -4.73 1.71 -14.18
C PHE A 165 -5.92 0.97 -14.81
N HIS A 166 -7.03 1.67 -15.12
CA HIS A 166 -8.19 1.07 -15.79
C HIS A 166 -7.84 0.51 -17.15
N LYS A 167 -7.18 1.29 -18.01
CA LYS A 167 -6.75 0.81 -19.34
C LYS A 167 -5.87 -0.43 -19.24
N ALA A 168 -4.95 -0.49 -18.27
CA ALA A 168 -4.13 -1.66 -18.04
C ALA A 168 -4.97 -2.85 -17.56
N ALA A 169 -5.94 -2.64 -16.66
CA ALA A 169 -6.84 -3.68 -16.18
C ALA A 169 -7.67 -4.29 -17.32
N ASP A 170 -8.28 -3.46 -18.16
CA ASP A 170 -9.07 -3.89 -19.32
C ASP A 170 -8.24 -4.75 -20.27
N VAL A 171 -7.03 -4.29 -20.59
CA VAL A 171 -6.11 -5.01 -21.48
C VAL A 171 -5.65 -6.33 -20.85
N ILE A 172 -5.31 -6.36 -19.56
CA ILE A 172 -4.94 -7.62 -18.90
C ILE A 172 -6.10 -8.61 -18.93
N ARG A 173 -7.33 -8.17 -18.63
CA ARG A 173 -8.52 -9.04 -18.64
C ARG A 173 -8.83 -9.56 -20.03
N LYS A 174 -8.78 -8.70 -21.05
CA LYS A 174 -8.98 -9.09 -22.45
C LYS A 174 -8.05 -10.23 -22.90
N PHE A 175 -6.77 -10.18 -22.52
CA PHE A 175 -5.78 -11.15 -23.00
C PHE A 175 -5.56 -12.35 -22.07
N ALA A 176 -5.62 -12.13 -20.76
CA ALA A 176 -5.26 -13.11 -19.74
C ALA A 176 -6.45 -13.63 -18.93
N GLY A 177 -7.63 -13.00 -19.02
CA GLY A 177 -8.85 -13.42 -18.31
C GLY A 177 -9.29 -14.85 -18.64
N LYS A 178 -8.91 -15.38 -19.81
CA LYS A 178 -9.12 -16.79 -20.17
C LYS A 178 -8.44 -17.81 -19.24
N TYR A 179 -7.47 -17.37 -18.44
CA TYR A 179 -6.80 -18.20 -17.44
C TYR A 179 -7.38 -18.01 -16.03
N GLY A 180 -8.28 -17.03 -15.83
CA GLY A 180 -8.95 -16.76 -14.56
C GLY A 180 -9.04 -15.27 -14.23
N ASP A 181 -9.90 -14.94 -13.26
CA ASP A 181 -10.16 -13.57 -12.79
C ASP A 181 -9.25 -13.09 -11.65
N ASP A 182 -8.45 -14.00 -11.09
CA ASP A 182 -7.55 -13.77 -9.98
C ASP A 182 -6.24 -13.12 -10.47
N ILE A 183 -6.35 -11.83 -10.80
CA ILE A 183 -5.29 -11.03 -11.43
C ILE A 183 -4.82 -9.96 -10.44
N PHE A 184 -3.50 -9.81 -10.27
CA PHE A 184 -2.92 -8.83 -9.36
C PHE A 184 -1.58 -8.26 -9.85
N CYS A 185 -1.25 -7.05 -9.40
CA CYS A 185 0.12 -6.55 -9.40
C CYS A 185 0.84 -7.04 -8.14
N GLN A 186 2.10 -7.45 -8.26
CA GLN A 186 2.92 -8.00 -7.18
C GLN A 186 4.25 -7.25 -7.03
N GLY A 187 5.00 -7.59 -5.98
CA GLY A 187 6.38 -7.14 -5.82
C GLY A 187 6.50 -5.72 -5.27
N GLY A 188 7.56 -5.02 -5.68
CA GLY A 188 7.90 -3.70 -5.14
C GLY A 188 6.80 -2.66 -5.37
N ARG A 189 6.13 -2.74 -6.53
CA ARG A 189 5.08 -1.80 -6.91
C ARG A 189 3.83 -1.99 -6.06
N ALA A 190 3.48 -3.24 -5.75
CA ALA A 190 2.42 -3.55 -4.79
C ALA A 190 2.71 -3.05 -3.35
N LYS A 191 3.99 -2.80 -3.00
CA LYS A 191 4.40 -2.13 -1.75
C LYS A 191 4.37 -0.60 -1.82
N GLY A 192 3.95 0.02 -2.93
CA GLY A 192 3.99 1.48 -3.10
C GLY A 192 5.35 2.04 -3.50
N ARG A 193 6.31 1.19 -3.90
CA ARG A 193 7.62 1.66 -4.40
C ARG A 193 7.52 2.00 -5.88
N LEU A 194 8.28 3.00 -6.32
CA LEU A 194 8.49 3.24 -7.75
C LEU A 194 9.44 2.16 -8.30
N SER A 195 8.94 0.97 -8.61
CA SER A 195 9.72 -0.18 -9.13
C SER A 195 9.08 -0.78 -10.39
N ASP A 196 9.55 -1.93 -10.87
CA ASP A 196 8.91 -2.68 -11.95
C ASP A 196 7.43 -2.96 -11.67
N PHE A 197 6.60 -2.96 -12.72
CA PHE A 197 5.25 -3.49 -12.67
C PHE A 197 5.29 -4.98 -12.98
N ASP A 198 5.17 -5.80 -11.95
CA ASP A 198 5.00 -7.23 -12.10
C ASP A 198 3.52 -7.57 -11.97
N PHE A 199 2.89 -8.04 -13.04
CA PHE A 199 1.53 -8.57 -13.01
C PHE A 199 1.54 -10.10 -12.96
N ALA A 200 0.53 -10.66 -12.31
CA ALA A 200 0.35 -12.09 -12.19
C ALA A 200 -1.13 -12.45 -12.38
N VAL A 201 -1.34 -13.55 -13.11
CA VAL A 201 -2.63 -14.24 -13.21
C VAL A 201 -2.46 -15.53 -12.44
N ARG A 202 -3.20 -15.68 -11.35
CA ARG A 202 -3.05 -16.83 -10.46
C ARG A 202 -4.07 -17.90 -10.77
N VAL A 203 -3.56 -19.12 -10.87
CA VAL A 203 -4.33 -20.30 -11.24
C VAL A 203 -4.14 -21.40 -10.20
N SER A 204 -5.05 -22.35 -10.14
CA SER A 204 -4.91 -23.52 -9.27
C SER A 204 -3.69 -24.38 -9.65
N PRO A 205 -3.16 -25.22 -8.75
CA PRO A 205 -2.07 -26.13 -9.08
C PRO A 205 -2.34 -27.01 -10.30
N LYS A 206 -3.56 -27.54 -10.42
CA LYS A 206 -3.98 -28.38 -11.54
C LYS A 206 -3.98 -27.61 -12.86
N GLU A 207 -4.60 -26.42 -12.90
CA GLU A 207 -4.62 -25.57 -14.09
C GLU A 207 -3.21 -25.15 -14.49
N PHE A 208 -2.34 -24.84 -13.51
CA PHE A 208 -0.96 -24.49 -13.78
C PHE A 208 -0.23 -25.61 -14.53
N GLU A 209 -0.34 -26.85 -14.05
CA GLU A 209 0.28 -28.02 -14.68
C GLU A 209 -0.29 -28.28 -16.09
N GLU A 210 -1.60 -28.10 -16.26
CA GLU A 210 -2.23 -28.20 -17.58
C GLU A 210 -1.71 -27.14 -18.55
N ILE A 211 -1.53 -25.90 -18.10
CA ILE A 211 -0.96 -24.82 -18.90
C ILE A 211 0.50 -25.14 -19.24
N VAL A 212 1.30 -25.60 -18.28
CA VAL A 212 2.69 -26.03 -18.54
C VAL A 212 2.70 -27.11 -19.62
N ARG A 213 1.89 -28.17 -19.48
CA ARG A 213 1.81 -29.25 -20.46
C ARG A 213 1.41 -28.74 -21.85
N LYS A 214 0.41 -27.86 -21.93
CA LYS A 214 -0.05 -27.27 -23.21
C LYS A 214 1.01 -26.37 -23.87
N ARG A 215 1.76 -25.59 -23.09
CA ARG A 215 2.74 -24.62 -23.62
C ARG A 215 4.07 -25.28 -23.96
N PHE A 216 4.51 -26.22 -23.14
CA PHE A 216 5.82 -26.86 -23.30
C PHE A 216 5.77 -28.17 -24.08
N GLY A 217 4.64 -28.88 -24.09
CA GLY A 217 4.48 -30.19 -24.73
C GLY A 217 5.33 -31.25 -24.05
N ASN A 218 5.96 -32.12 -24.83
CA ASN A 218 6.93 -33.11 -24.35
C ASN A 218 8.35 -32.76 -24.87
N PRO A 219 9.05 -31.78 -24.27
CA PRO A 219 10.35 -31.36 -24.75
C PRO A 219 11.42 -32.44 -24.47
N ASN A 220 12.35 -32.61 -25.41
CA ASN A 220 13.46 -33.56 -25.25
C ASN A 220 14.24 -33.27 -23.94
N PRO A 221 14.52 -34.30 -23.12
CA PRO A 221 15.34 -34.16 -21.93
C PRO A 221 16.67 -33.43 -22.22
N GLY A 222 17.06 -32.51 -21.33
CA GLY A 222 18.29 -31.72 -21.48
C GLY A 222 18.20 -30.52 -22.44
N SER A 223 17.16 -30.42 -23.27
CA SER A 223 16.95 -29.25 -24.14
C SER A 223 16.71 -27.95 -23.35
N ALA A 224 16.96 -26.81 -23.97
CA ALA A 224 16.65 -25.51 -23.37
C ALA A 224 15.17 -25.41 -22.97
N LYS A 225 14.27 -25.90 -23.83
CA LYS A 225 12.82 -25.93 -23.55
C LYS A 225 12.48 -26.81 -22.34
N PHE A 226 13.15 -27.97 -22.20
CA PHE A 226 13.00 -28.83 -21.03
C PHE A 226 13.48 -28.14 -19.75
N LYS A 227 14.65 -27.49 -19.78
CA LYS A 227 15.19 -26.72 -18.63
C LYS A 227 14.23 -25.59 -18.23
N THR A 228 13.68 -24.87 -19.19
CA THR A 228 12.68 -23.81 -18.93
C THR A 228 11.40 -24.37 -18.34
N MET A 229 10.86 -25.46 -18.87
CA MET A 229 9.69 -26.15 -18.33
C MET A 229 9.89 -26.57 -16.87
N GLN A 230 11.02 -27.21 -16.57
CA GLN A 230 11.38 -27.63 -15.21
C GLN A 230 11.49 -26.43 -14.26
N MET A 231 12.08 -25.32 -14.72
CA MET A 231 12.17 -24.11 -13.93
C MET A 231 10.80 -23.48 -13.67
N ALA A 232 9.89 -23.52 -14.65
CA ALA A 232 8.51 -23.04 -14.47
C ALA A 232 7.75 -23.88 -13.44
N LEU A 233 7.90 -25.21 -13.45
CA LEU A 233 7.32 -26.12 -12.45
C LEU A 233 7.92 -25.87 -11.06
N LYS A 234 9.25 -25.84 -10.95
CA LYS A 234 9.97 -25.64 -9.69
C LYS A 234 9.60 -24.31 -9.03
N ARG A 235 9.50 -23.24 -9.82
CA ARG A 235 9.18 -21.89 -9.32
C ARG A 235 7.67 -21.67 -9.16
N GLY A 236 6.84 -22.41 -9.89
CA GLY A 236 5.41 -22.15 -10.00
C GLY A 236 5.11 -20.85 -10.75
N ARG A 237 5.90 -20.52 -11.79
CA ARG A 237 5.71 -19.30 -12.60
C ARG A 237 6.03 -19.56 -14.08
N ILE A 238 5.15 -19.10 -14.97
CA ILE A 238 5.37 -19.07 -16.43
C ILE A 238 5.52 -17.62 -16.86
N HIS A 239 6.61 -17.29 -17.53
CA HIS A 239 6.91 -15.92 -17.95
C HIS A 239 6.07 -15.48 -19.17
N ALA A 240 5.98 -14.17 -19.41
CA ALA A 240 5.19 -13.60 -20.51
C ALA A 240 5.47 -14.24 -21.88
N GLY A 241 6.75 -14.47 -22.21
CA GLY A 241 7.15 -15.08 -23.48
C GLY A 241 6.64 -16.52 -23.61
N GLU A 242 6.76 -17.31 -22.55
CA GLU A 242 6.32 -18.70 -22.49
C GLU A 242 4.79 -18.80 -22.48
N ALA A 243 4.11 -17.89 -21.78
CA ALA A 243 2.65 -17.83 -21.67
C ALA A 243 1.95 -17.28 -22.94
N GLY A 244 2.71 -16.70 -23.88
CA GLY A 244 2.16 -16.06 -25.08
C GLY A 244 1.64 -14.64 -24.85
N PHE A 245 2.07 -13.98 -23.78
CA PHE A 245 1.69 -12.61 -23.41
C PHE A 245 2.61 -11.55 -24.04
N LYS A 246 3.30 -11.85 -25.14
CA LYS A 246 4.23 -10.88 -25.77
C LYS A 246 3.50 -9.62 -26.24
N SER A 247 2.34 -9.76 -26.88
CA SER A 247 1.52 -8.62 -27.32
C SER A 247 0.93 -7.85 -26.14
N LEU A 248 0.40 -8.57 -25.14
CA LEU A 248 -0.08 -8.00 -23.88
C LEU A 248 1.00 -7.15 -23.19
N LYS A 249 2.21 -7.69 -23.04
CA LYS A 249 3.36 -6.97 -22.47
C LYS A 249 3.66 -5.68 -23.23
N LYS A 250 3.62 -5.70 -24.57
CA LYS A 250 3.85 -4.49 -25.39
C LYS A 250 2.76 -3.43 -25.15
N GLU A 251 1.50 -3.84 -25.07
CA GLU A 251 0.40 -2.91 -24.78
C GLU A 251 0.52 -2.30 -23.39
N LEU A 252 0.86 -3.12 -22.38
CA LEU A 252 1.06 -2.61 -21.03
C LEU A 252 2.25 -1.64 -20.92
N VAL A 253 3.33 -1.87 -21.66
CA VAL A 253 4.43 -0.90 -21.74
C VAL A 253 3.97 0.42 -22.37
N LYS A 254 3.08 0.41 -23.36
CA LYS A 254 2.53 1.66 -23.93
C LYS A 254 1.63 2.40 -22.94
N ILE A 255 0.84 1.68 -22.15
CA ILE A 255 -0.10 2.27 -21.18
C ILE A 255 0.62 2.77 -19.93
N LEU A 256 1.60 2.01 -19.45
CA LEU A 256 2.23 2.23 -18.14
C LEU A 256 3.66 2.78 -18.24
N GLY A 257 4.26 2.83 -19.43
CA GLY A 257 5.65 3.20 -19.65
C GLY A 257 6.00 4.58 -19.14
N ASP A 258 5.09 5.55 -19.21
CA ASP A 258 5.31 6.90 -18.68
C ASP A 258 5.37 6.93 -17.14
N TYR A 259 4.88 5.87 -16.47
CA TYR A 259 4.92 5.69 -15.00
C TYR A 259 6.03 4.73 -14.55
N VAL A 260 6.90 4.37 -15.50
CA VAL A 260 8.08 3.55 -15.34
C VAL A 260 9.27 4.48 -15.56
N ASP A 261 10.06 4.73 -14.52
CA ASP A 261 11.23 5.61 -14.62
C ASP A 261 12.24 5.04 -15.64
N PRO A 262 12.44 5.69 -16.80
CA PRO A 262 13.30 5.17 -17.84
C PRO A 262 14.78 5.25 -17.46
N LYS A 263 15.15 6.11 -16.50
CA LYS A 263 16.53 6.24 -16.00
C LYS A 263 16.95 5.09 -15.08
N ILE A 264 15.99 4.32 -14.56
CA ILE A 264 16.23 3.24 -13.58
C ILE A 264 15.97 1.85 -14.22
N LEU A 265 15.86 1.76 -15.56
CA LEU A 265 15.64 0.50 -16.29
C LEU A 265 14.42 -0.30 -15.79
N LYS A 266 13.37 0.40 -15.35
CA LYS A 266 12.18 -0.26 -14.82
C LYS A 266 11.39 -0.96 -15.95
N LYS A 267 10.72 -2.05 -15.64
CA LYS A 267 10.04 -2.92 -16.62
C LYS A 267 8.58 -3.19 -16.25
N VAL A 268 7.82 -3.57 -17.26
CA VAL A 268 6.50 -4.18 -17.10
C VAL A 268 6.64 -5.66 -17.46
N ASP A 269 6.22 -6.55 -16.58
CA ASP A 269 6.15 -7.98 -16.84
C ASP A 269 4.80 -8.56 -16.41
N ILE A 270 4.43 -9.68 -17.02
CA ILE A 270 3.21 -10.40 -16.68
C ILE A 270 3.47 -11.90 -16.72
N SER A 271 2.97 -12.62 -15.72
CA SER A 271 3.22 -14.05 -15.57
C SER A 271 1.97 -14.81 -15.15
N ILE A 272 1.95 -16.11 -15.43
CA ILE A 272 0.97 -17.04 -14.83
C ILE A 272 1.64 -17.64 -13.60
N VAL A 273 0.99 -17.59 -12.45
CA VAL A 273 1.55 -18.02 -11.16
C VAL A 273 0.70 -19.13 -10.56
N ARG A 274 1.37 -20.17 -10.04
CA ARG A 274 0.74 -21.27 -9.33
C ARG A 274 0.32 -20.82 -7.93
N ARG A 275 -0.96 -20.97 -7.58
CA ARG A 275 -1.45 -20.72 -6.21
C ARG A 275 -0.66 -21.55 -5.19
N GLY A 276 -0.26 -20.92 -4.08
CA GLY A 276 0.58 -21.50 -3.04
C GLY A 276 2.05 -21.73 -3.43
N GLY A 277 2.43 -21.41 -4.68
CA GLY A 277 3.81 -21.48 -5.17
C GLY A 277 4.72 -20.40 -4.58
N LEU A 278 6.02 -20.46 -4.90
CA LEU A 278 7.02 -19.51 -4.38
C LEU A 278 6.69 -18.06 -4.74
N PHE A 279 6.15 -17.82 -5.94
CA PHE A 279 5.79 -16.49 -6.43
C PHE A 279 4.41 -15.99 -5.96
N ASP A 280 3.64 -16.78 -5.23
CA ASP A 280 2.33 -16.38 -4.65
C ASP A 280 2.45 -15.86 -3.21
N ARG A 281 3.68 -15.69 -2.67
CA ARG A 281 3.93 -15.34 -1.26
C ARG A 281 4.31 -13.87 -1.03
N GLY A 282 4.04 -13.01 -2.00
CA GLY A 282 4.42 -11.59 -1.97
C GLY A 282 3.25 -10.64 -1.69
N PRO A 283 3.55 -9.35 -1.42
CA PRO A 283 2.54 -8.29 -1.45
C PRO A 283 1.88 -8.25 -2.82
N ARG A 284 0.56 -8.08 -2.81
CA ARG A 284 -0.26 -8.04 -4.03
C ARG A 284 -1.33 -6.96 -3.95
N VAL A 285 -1.64 -6.38 -5.10
CA VAL A 285 -2.75 -5.45 -5.29
C VAL A 285 -3.64 -6.04 -6.38
N PRO A 286 -4.89 -6.47 -6.06
CA PRO A 286 -5.78 -7.06 -7.06
C PRO A 286 -6.14 -6.06 -8.14
N ILE A 287 -6.06 -6.47 -9.40
CA ILE A 287 -6.53 -5.68 -10.55
C ILE A 287 -8.03 -5.89 -10.65
N LEU A 288 -8.81 -4.90 -10.26
CA LEU A 288 -10.28 -4.96 -10.37
C LEU A 288 -10.71 -4.84 -11.84
N PRO A 289 -11.94 -5.25 -12.19
CA PRO A 289 -12.57 -4.86 -13.44
C PRO A 289 -12.68 -3.34 -13.61
#